data_AF-A0A820HY53-F1
#
_entry.id   AF-A0A820HY53-F1
#
_cell.length_a   1.000
_cell.length_b   1.000
_cell.length_c   1.000
_cell.angle_alpha   90.00
_cell.angle_beta   90.00
_cell.angle_gamma   90.00
#
_symmetry.space_group_name_H-M   'P 1'
#
loop_
_entity.id
_entity.type
_entity.pdbx_description
1 polymer ?
#
loop_
_entity_poly.entity_id
_entity_poly.type
_entity_poly.pdbx_seq_one_letter_code
_entity_poly.pdbx_strand_id
1 'polypeptide(L)'
;SKTSRISSLSSTNDDIKDVEEYKKFKERKRRLYGIIGFLVFAILLGLTLVLIVIFVIRKDSTKNTTPTPTTPTTEMVKDDNDPLPQGCPNILKRSSWNARPYTNRENLTTLPVTNIVVHALEGLNSIMNDQDCIAQIKGLQDYDMDIENWADIGYNFLLCDDSGDQQQIYTGRGWKFTGAHCISYNKRSLGKNEFLF
;
A
#
# COMPACT_ATOMS: atom_id res chain seq x y z
N SER A 1 -77.98 27.38 13.27
CA SER A 1 -77.29 26.08 13.14
C SER A 1 -76.59 25.87 11.78
N LYS A 2 -76.20 26.92 11.04
CA LYS A 2 -75.54 26.78 9.72
C LYS A 2 -74.05 27.15 9.74
N THR A 3 -73.66 28.07 10.62
CA THR A 3 -72.32 28.66 10.67
C THR A 3 -71.25 27.76 11.28
N SER A 4 -71.57 26.94 12.30
CA SER A 4 -70.62 26.00 12.95
C SER A 4 -70.25 24.79 12.08
N ARG A 5 -71.13 24.44 11.11
CA ARG A 5 -70.90 23.32 10.21
C ARG A 5 -69.99 23.68 9.04
N ILE A 6 -69.87 24.97 8.71
CA ILE A 6 -69.00 25.47 7.62
C ILE A 6 -67.55 25.59 8.09
N SER A 7 -67.29 26.04 9.32
CA SER A 7 -65.94 26.13 9.87
C SER A 7 -65.28 24.76 10.06
N SER A 8 -66.04 23.77 10.52
CA SER A 8 -65.56 22.38 10.64
C SER A 8 -65.31 21.72 9.29
N LEU A 9 -66.14 21.99 8.27
CA LEU A 9 -65.90 21.52 6.90
C LEU A 9 -64.65 22.15 6.28
N SER A 10 -64.41 23.45 6.51
CA SER A 10 -63.22 24.14 6.01
C SER A 10 -61.94 23.54 6.57
N SER A 11 -61.87 23.35 7.89
CA SER A 11 -60.72 22.74 8.57
C SER A 11 -60.43 21.33 8.01
N THR A 12 -61.48 20.51 7.86
CA THR A 12 -61.32 19.13 7.36
C THR A 12 -60.82 19.10 5.90
N ASN A 13 -61.26 20.06 5.07
CA ASN A 13 -60.82 20.14 3.68
C ASN A 13 -59.36 20.58 3.54
N ASP A 14 -58.88 21.43 4.45
CA ASP A 14 -57.49 21.88 4.45
C ASP A 14 -56.55 20.77 4.95
N ASP A 15 -56.95 20.01 5.99
CA ASP A 15 -56.21 18.82 6.45
C ASP A 15 -56.08 17.74 5.34
N ILE A 16 -57.12 17.55 4.53
CA ILE A 16 -57.10 16.60 3.40
C ILE A 16 -56.12 17.05 2.30
N LYS A 17 -56.05 18.35 2.01
CA LYS A 17 -55.10 18.91 1.02
C LYS A 17 -53.66 18.68 1.44
N ASP A 18 -53.33 18.89 2.71
CA ASP A 18 -51.98 18.69 3.24
C ASP A 18 -51.56 17.21 3.16
N VAL A 19 -52.49 16.28 3.43
CA VAL A 19 -52.24 14.84 3.28
C VAL A 19 -52.02 14.46 1.82
N GLU A 20 -52.78 15.02 0.88
CA GLU A 20 -52.59 14.80 -0.55
C GLU A 20 -51.27 15.37 -1.08
N GLU A 21 -50.87 16.56 -0.62
CA GLU A 21 -49.60 17.18 -0.97
C GLU A 21 -48.43 16.37 -0.40
N TYR A 22 -48.52 15.93 0.85
CA TYR A 22 -47.52 15.06 1.47
C TYR A 22 -47.38 13.73 0.70
N LYS A 23 -48.49 13.13 0.25
CA LYS A 23 -48.45 11.91 -0.58
C LYS A 23 -47.72 12.17 -1.90
N LYS A 24 -48.04 13.28 -2.59
CA LYS A 24 -47.36 13.68 -3.84
C LYS A 24 -45.87 13.94 -3.62
N PHE A 25 -45.50 14.60 -2.53
CA PHE A 25 -44.11 14.84 -2.14
C PHE A 25 -43.35 13.55 -1.85
N LYS A 26 -43.94 12.64 -1.08
CA LYS A 26 -43.38 11.32 -0.78
C LYS A 26 -43.19 10.48 -2.04
N GLU A 27 -44.10 10.57 -3.00
CA GLU A 27 -43.97 9.88 -4.28
C GLU A 27 -42.87 10.48 -5.16
N ARG A 28 -42.75 11.82 -5.24
CA ARG A 28 -41.64 12.49 -5.93
C ARG A 28 -40.29 12.11 -5.35
N LYS A 29 -40.15 12.08 -4.02
CA LYS A 29 -38.93 11.61 -3.34
C LYS A 29 -38.63 10.14 -3.61
N ARG A 30 -39.64 9.26 -3.60
CA ARG A 30 -39.46 7.83 -3.90
C ARG A 30 -38.95 7.63 -5.33
N ARG A 31 -39.49 8.36 -6.30
CA ARG A 31 -39.02 8.35 -7.69
C ARG A 31 -37.60 8.89 -7.80
N LEU A 32 -37.31 10.00 -7.11
CA LEU A 32 -35.97 10.61 -7.10
C LEU A 32 -34.92 9.66 -6.49
N TYR A 33 -35.17 9.08 -5.32
CA TYR A 33 -34.26 8.09 -4.72
C TYR A 33 -34.16 6.81 -5.55
N GLY A 34 -35.23 6.42 -6.25
CA GLY A 34 -35.17 5.32 -7.23
C GLY A 34 -34.21 5.61 -8.38
N ILE A 35 -34.26 6.82 -8.95
CA ILE A 35 -33.35 7.23 -10.03
C ILE A 35 -31.91 7.34 -9.51
N ILE A 36 -31.69 8.00 -8.37
CA ILE A 36 -30.35 8.12 -7.77
C ILE A 36 -29.78 6.74 -7.45
N GLY A 37 -30.58 5.86 -6.83
CA GLY A 37 -30.18 4.49 -6.53
C GLY A 37 -29.82 3.69 -7.78
N PHE A 38 -30.59 3.83 -8.85
CA PHE A 38 -30.28 3.20 -10.14
C PHE A 38 -28.98 3.72 -10.75
N LEU A 39 -28.76 5.05 -10.75
CA LEU A 39 -27.52 5.65 -11.27
C LEU A 39 -26.29 5.21 -10.45
N VAL A 40 -26.40 5.21 -9.12
CA VAL A 40 -25.32 4.73 -8.23
C VAL A 40 -25.05 3.25 -8.49
N PHE A 41 -26.09 2.42 -8.61
CA PHE A 41 -25.94 1.00 -8.92
C PHE A 41 -25.26 0.77 -10.28
N ALA A 42 -25.67 1.50 -11.32
CA ALA A 42 -25.07 1.42 -12.64
C ALA A 42 -23.59 1.85 -12.64
N ILE A 43 -23.24 2.91 -11.91
CA ILE A 43 -21.85 3.35 -11.73
C ILE A 43 -21.04 2.29 -11.00
N LEU A 44 -21.55 1.74 -9.90
CA LEU A 44 -20.87 0.68 -9.15
C LEU A 44 -20.67 -0.58 -10.00
N LEU A 45 -21.65 -0.99 -10.78
CA LEU A 45 -21.50 -2.10 -11.74
C LEU A 45 -20.46 -1.79 -12.82
N GLY A 46 -20.43 -0.57 -13.34
CA GLY A 46 -19.40 -0.15 -14.31
C GLY A 46 -17.99 -0.21 -13.71
N LEU A 47 -17.82 0.34 -12.50
CA LEU A 47 -16.53 0.33 -11.79
C LEU A 47 -16.07 -1.10 -11.47
N THR A 48 -16.96 -1.99 -11.04
CA THR A 48 -16.59 -3.39 -10.77
C THR A 48 -16.18 -4.12 -12.04
N LEU A 49 -16.87 -3.93 -13.15
CA LEU A 49 -16.49 -4.52 -14.45
C LEU A 49 -15.13 -4.00 -14.92
N VAL A 50 -14.85 -2.70 -14.79
CA VAL A 50 -13.54 -2.12 -15.13
C VAL A 50 -12.42 -2.74 -14.29
N LEU A 51 -12.63 -2.91 -12.97
CA LEU A 51 -11.66 -3.55 -12.10
C LEU A 51 -11.43 -5.03 -12.45
N ILE A 52 -12.48 -5.76 -12.83
CA ILE A 52 -12.37 -7.15 -13.29
C ILE A 52 -11.57 -7.23 -14.59
N VAL A 53 -11.82 -6.34 -15.56
CA VAL A 53 -11.06 -6.28 -16.81
C VAL A 53 -9.59 -5.99 -16.55
N ILE A 54 -9.28 -5.00 -15.69
CA ILE A 54 -7.90 -4.69 -15.29
C ILE A 54 -7.23 -5.90 -14.63
N PHE A 55 -7.96 -6.63 -13.75
CA PHE A 55 -7.45 -7.83 -13.09
C PHE A 55 -7.16 -8.97 -14.07
N VAL A 56 -8.03 -9.18 -15.07
CA VAL A 56 -7.83 -10.19 -16.13
C VAL A 56 -6.63 -9.82 -17.01
N ILE A 57 -6.52 -8.56 -17.45
CA ILE A 57 -5.37 -8.09 -18.24
C ILE A 57 -4.05 -8.24 -17.45
N ARG A 58 -4.05 -7.96 -16.14
CA ARG A 58 -2.88 -8.15 -15.28
C ARG A 58 -2.48 -9.61 -15.10
N LYS A 59 -3.44 -10.54 -15.15
CA LYS A 59 -3.16 -11.98 -15.02
C LYS A 59 -2.41 -12.55 -16.22
N ASP A 60 -2.62 -12.00 -17.42
CA ASP A 60 -1.96 -12.48 -18.64
C ASP A 60 -0.48 -12.05 -18.77
N SER A 61 -0.02 -11.06 -17.99
CA SER A 61 1.40 -10.65 -17.98
C SER A 61 2.34 -11.52 -17.12
N THR A 62 1.86 -12.64 -16.54
CA THR A 62 2.70 -13.55 -15.72
C THR A 62 2.90 -14.94 -16.32
N LYS A 63 2.75 -15.08 -17.64
CA LYS A 63 3.16 -16.30 -18.35
C LYS A 63 4.02 -15.94 -19.55
N ASN A 64 5.31 -15.73 -19.30
CA ASN A 64 6.36 -16.11 -20.24
C ASN A 64 7.71 -16.11 -19.54
N THR A 65 8.19 -17.33 -19.29
CA THR A 65 9.54 -17.82 -19.62
C THR A 65 9.92 -18.86 -18.59
N THR A 66 9.84 -20.13 -19.01
CA THR A 66 10.54 -21.23 -18.39
C THR A 66 12.02 -21.12 -18.78
N PRO A 67 12.97 -20.87 -17.87
CA PRO A 67 14.33 -21.27 -18.09
C PRO A 67 14.49 -22.74 -17.64
N THR A 68 14.87 -23.56 -18.60
CA THR A 68 15.39 -24.92 -18.45
C THR A 68 16.37 -25.04 -17.27
N PRO A 69 16.29 -26.09 -16.43
CA PRO A 69 17.23 -26.30 -15.35
C PRO A 69 18.55 -26.82 -15.93
N THR A 70 19.52 -25.94 -16.11
CA THR A 70 20.92 -26.36 -16.22
C THR A 70 21.55 -26.20 -14.85
N THR A 71 21.78 -27.33 -14.19
CA THR A 71 22.72 -27.47 -13.07
C THR A 71 24.11 -27.03 -13.51
N PRO A 72 24.80 -26.19 -12.70
CA PRO A 72 26.22 -26.38 -12.51
C PRO A 72 26.50 -26.50 -11.01
N THR A 73 26.82 -27.72 -10.59
CA THR A 73 27.81 -27.92 -9.55
C THR A 73 29.08 -27.20 -9.99
N THR A 74 29.52 -26.20 -9.23
CA THR A 74 30.89 -26.01 -8.73
C THR A 74 30.95 -24.65 -8.04
N GLU A 75 31.55 -24.67 -6.85
CA GLU A 75 31.88 -23.56 -5.97
C GLU A 75 32.30 -22.29 -6.74
N MET A 76 31.65 -21.15 -6.45
CA MET A 76 32.19 -19.83 -6.82
C MET A 76 32.75 -19.16 -5.57
N VAL A 77 34.08 -19.21 -5.47
CA VAL A 77 34.89 -18.25 -4.74
C VAL A 77 34.55 -16.86 -5.29
N LYS A 78 34.06 -15.95 -4.44
CA LYS A 78 33.83 -14.55 -4.81
C LYS A 78 35.18 -13.84 -4.92
N ASP A 79 35.53 -13.41 -6.12
CA ASP A 79 36.45 -12.30 -6.35
C ASP A 79 35.67 -11.00 -6.11
N ASP A 80 36.20 -10.11 -5.27
CA ASP A 80 35.55 -8.87 -4.84
C ASP A 80 35.52 -7.77 -5.92
N ASN A 81 36.02 -8.06 -7.13
CA ASN A 81 36.18 -7.08 -8.22
C ASN A 81 35.30 -7.30 -9.46
N ASP A 82 34.38 -8.26 -9.46
CA ASP A 82 33.52 -8.48 -10.64
C ASP A 82 32.39 -7.43 -10.69
N PRO A 83 32.27 -6.60 -11.75
CA PRO A 83 31.17 -5.66 -11.88
C PRO A 83 29.84 -6.42 -11.87
N LEU A 84 28.89 -5.94 -11.07
CA LEU A 84 27.52 -6.45 -11.09
C LEU A 84 27.01 -6.48 -12.54
N PRO A 85 26.27 -7.52 -12.97
CA PRO A 85 25.74 -7.60 -14.33
C PRO A 85 25.03 -6.31 -14.73
N GLN A 86 25.32 -5.80 -15.94
CA GLN A 86 24.71 -4.59 -16.48
C GLN A 86 23.18 -4.66 -16.36
N GLY A 87 22.59 -3.72 -15.63
CA GLY A 87 21.14 -3.62 -15.41
C GLY A 87 20.65 -4.01 -14.01
N CYS A 88 21.51 -4.51 -13.11
CA CYS A 88 21.16 -4.65 -11.70
C CYS A 88 21.41 -3.35 -10.92
N PRO A 89 20.45 -2.86 -10.12
CA PRO A 89 20.68 -1.71 -9.26
C PRO A 89 21.76 -2.04 -8.23
N ASN A 90 22.61 -1.06 -7.92
CA ASN A 90 23.60 -1.19 -6.88
C ASN A 90 22.91 -1.20 -5.51
N ILE A 91 23.10 -2.27 -4.74
CA ILE A 91 22.57 -2.39 -3.38
C ILE A 91 23.71 -2.14 -2.40
N LEU A 92 23.63 -1.02 -1.70
CA LEU A 92 24.59 -0.58 -0.70
C LEU A 92 24.49 -1.48 0.53
N LYS A 93 25.65 -1.98 1.00
CA LYS A 93 25.76 -2.90 2.14
C LYS A 93 25.46 -2.16 3.45
N ARG A 94 25.16 -2.90 4.53
CA ARG A 94 25.00 -2.33 5.89
C ARG A 94 26.15 -1.43 6.35
N SER A 95 27.37 -1.73 5.90
CA SER A 95 28.56 -0.93 6.22
C SER A 95 28.57 0.45 5.57
N SER A 96 27.85 0.67 4.45
CA SER A 96 27.85 1.96 3.75
C SER A 96 27.14 3.07 4.53
N TRP A 97 26.21 2.70 5.41
CA TRP A 97 25.43 3.61 6.25
C TRP A 97 25.75 3.45 7.74
N ASN A 98 26.85 2.75 8.05
CA ASN A 98 27.31 2.48 9.41
C ASN A 98 26.21 1.88 10.32
N ALA A 99 25.53 0.85 9.81
CA ALA A 99 24.47 0.17 10.54
C ALA A 99 24.97 -0.41 11.87
N ARG A 100 24.20 -0.23 12.94
CA ARG A 100 24.41 -0.93 14.20
C ARG A 100 24.32 -2.46 13.97
N PRO A 101 25.04 -3.28 14.74
CA PRO A 101 24.86 -4.72 14.72
C PRO A 101 23.42 -5.09 15.13
N TYR A 102 22.84 -6.11 14.49
CA TYR A 102 21.59 -6.70 14.96
C TYR A 102 21.81 -7.44 16.29
N THR A 103 20.80 -7.49 17.15
CA THR A 103 20.85 -8.27 18.40
C THR A 103 20.42 -9.72 18.18
N ASN A 104 19.58 -10.00 17.18
CA ASN A 104 19.15 -11.33 16.77
C ASN A 104 18.73 -11.34 15.29
N ARG A 105 18.72 -12.52 14.64
CA ARG A 105 18.16 -12.72 13.30
C ARG A 105 17.48 -14.08 13.19
N GLU A 106 16.33 -14.08 12.53
CA GLU A 106 15.64 -15.30 12.08
C GLU A 106 15.71 -15.38 10.56
N ASN A 107 15.89 -16.58 10.00
CA ASN A 107 15.81 -16.78 8.55
C ASN A 107 14.37 -16.66 8.06
N LEU A 108 14.19 -16.29 6.80
CA LEU A 108 12.90 -16.41 6.13
C LEU A 108 12.48 -17.89 6.05
N THR A 109 11.19 -18.18 6.17
CA THR A 109 10.69 -19.56 6.16
C THR A 109 10.78 -20.21 4.79
N THR A 110 10.79 -19.40 3.72
CA THR A 110 10.78 -19.86 2.33
C THR A 110 11.61 -18.93 1.46
N LEU A 111 12.48 -19.52 0.63
CA LEU A 111 13.20 -18.84 -0.45
C LEU A 111 12.97 -19.62 -1.76
N PRO A 112 12.79 -18.95 -2.92
CA PRO A 112 12.66 -17.50 -3.09
C PRO A 112 11.36 -16.98 -2.45
N VAL A 113 11.40 -15.74 -1.96
CA VAL A 113 10.22 -15.07 -1.44
C VAL A 113 9.36 -14.59 -2.60
N THR A 114 8.04 -14.77 -2.52
CA THR A 114 7.10 -14.35 -3.58
C THR A 114 6.35 -13.05 -3.25
N ASN A 115 6.53 -12.51 -2.04
CA ASN A 115 5.83 -11.32 -1.56
C ASN A 115 6.83 -10.20 -1.25
N ILE A 116 6.53 -9.00 -1.72
CA ILE A 116 7.22 -7.76 -1.31
C ILE A 116 6.17 -6.87 -0.65
N VAL A 117 6.49 -6.36 0.54
CA VAL A 117 5.65 -5.37 1.23
C VAL A 117 6.34 -4.02 1.13
N VAL A 118 5.63 -3.03 0.61
CA VAL A 118 6.15 -1.67 0.40
C VAL A 118 5.56 -0.76 1.47
N HIS A 119 6.42 -0.05 2.17
CA HIS A 119 6.05 1.00 3.11
C HIS A 119 6.60 2.33 2.61
N ALA A 120 5.77 3.35 2.70
CA ALA A 120 6.19 4.73 2.54
C ALA A 120 6.31 5.36 3.93
N LEU A 121 7.41 6.05 4.18
CA LEU A 121 7.59 6.89 5.37
C LEU A 121 7.77 8.33 4.89
N GLU A 122 6.97 9.25 5.39
CA GLU A 122 7.16 10.67 5.11
C GLU A 122 8.45 11.13 5.80
N GLY A 123 9.41 11.56 5.00
CA GLY A 123 10.65 12.14 5.48
C GLY A 123 10.49 13.63 5.76
N LEU A 124 11.41 14.20 6.53
CA LEU A 124 11.30 15.59 7.00
C LEU A 124 11.69 16.64 5.94
N ASN A 125 12.38 16.28 4.85
CA ASN A 125 12.94 17.25 3.88
C ASN A 125 12.82 16.77 2.42
N SER A 126 12.35 17.65 1.53
CA SER A 126 12.16 17.40 0.09
C SER A 126 13.43 17.27 -0.77
N ILE A 127 14.59 17.53 -0.19
CA ILE A 127 15.89 17.37 -0.85
C ILE A 127 16.79 16.67 0.15
N MET A 128 17.24 15.48 -0.21
CA MET A 128 18.19 14.71 0.57
C MET A 128 19.44 14.49 -0.25
N ASN A 129 20.60 14.75 0.35
CA ASN A 129 21.86 14.18 -0.13
C ASN A 129 22.11 12.83 0.55
N ASP A 130 23.14 12.11 0.11
CA ASP A 130 23.57 10.83 0.70
C ASP A 130 23.66 10.84 2.24
N GLN A 131 24.16 11.93 2.83
CA GLN A 131 24.32 12.02 4.28
C GLN A 131 22.98 12.14 5.00
N ASP A 132 22.03 12.87 4.42
CA ASP A 132 20.67 13.00 4.96
C ASP A 132 19.95 11.64 4.91
N CYS A 133 20.10 10.91 3.80
CA CYS A 133 19.61 9.54 3.67
C CYS A 133 20.16 8.61 4.74
N ILE A 134 21.49 8.60 4.92
CA ILE A 134 22.15 7.79 5.94
C ILE A 134 21.67 8.20 7.35
N ALA A 135 21.53 9.49 7.62
CA ALA A 135 21.05 10.00 8.91
C ALA A 135 19.62 9.53 9.21
N GLN A 136 18.70 9.61 8.24
CA GLN A 136 17.33 9.11 8.40
C GLN A 136 17.29 7.60 8.64
N ILE A 137 18.03 6.82 7.86
CA ILE A 137 18.08 5.35 8.01
C ILE A 137 18.62 4.99 9.40
N LYS A 138 19.64 5.70 9.89
CA LYS A 138 20.18 5.49 11.24
C LYS A 138 19.16 5.87 12.32
N GLY A 139 18.50 7.01 12.20
CA GLY A 139 17.45 7.42 13.13
C GLY A 139 16.30 6.40 13.20
N LEU A 140 15.93 5.83 12.06
CA LEU A 140 14.94 4.75 12.00
C LEU A 140 15.44 3.46 12.66
N GLN A 141 16.69 3.07 12.45
CA GLN A 141 17.28 1.93 13.16
C GLN A 141 17.32 2.15 14.67
N ASP A 142 17.70 3.35 15.11
CA ASP A 142 17.77 3.71 16.53
C ASP A 142 16.37 3.66 17.16
N TYR A 143 15.36 4.21 16.49
CA TYR A 143 13.97 4.11 16.93
C TYR A 143 13.50 2.65 17.03
N ASP A 144 13.68 1.86 15.97
CA ASP A 144 13.24 0.46 15.93
C ASP A 144 13.92 -0.39 17.03
N MET A 145 15.21 -0.17 17.28
CA MET A 145 15.97 -0.96 18.26
C MET A 145 15.76 -0.49 19.70
N ASP A 146 15.78 0.82 19.94
CA ASP A 146 15.82 1.37 21.30
C ASP A 146 14.41 1.67 21.84
N ILE A 147 13.44 1.99 20.97
CA ILE A 147 12.05 2.30 21.35
C ILE A 147 11.13 1.11 21.13
N GLU A 148 11.13 0.53 19.92
CA GLU A 148 10.27 -0.61 19.58
C GLU A 148 10.85 -1.96 20.06
N ASN A 149 12.09 -1.97 20.57
CA ASN A 149 12.80 -3.16 21.05
C ASN A 149 12.95 -4.26 19.98
N TRP A 150 13.03 -3.88 18.70
CA TRP A 150 13.28 -4.80 17.61
C TRP A 150 14.75 -5.20 17.56
N ALA A 151 15.01 -6.37 16.97
CA ALA A 151 16.36 -6.89 16.88
C ALA A 151 17.29 -6.12 15.91
N ASP A 152 16.70 -5.35 15.01
CA ASP A 152 17.33 -4.53 13.98
C ASP A 152 16.24 -3.63 13.35
N ILE A 153 16.63 -2.74 12.45
CA ILE A 153 15.70 -1.98 11.59
C ILE A 153 14.67 -2.91 10.94
N GLY A 154 13.39 -2.54 10.91
CA GLY A 154 12.29 -3.45 10.59
C GLY A 154 12.25 -3.96 9.15
N TYR A 155 12.95 -3.30 8.24
CA TYR A 155 12.87 -3.53 6.80
C TYR A 155 14.04 -4.34 6.25
N ASN A 156 13.81 -5.07 5.15
CA ASN A 156 14.87 -5.80 4.44
C ASN A 156 15.73 -4.84 3.60
N PHE A 157 15.09 -3.87 2.95
CA PHE A 157 15.73 -2.85 2.12
C PHE A 157 15.15 -1.47 2.41
N LEU A 158 15.98 -0.45 2.28
CA LEU A 158 15.57 0.96 2.43
C LEU A 158 15.93 1.70 1.16
N LEU A 159 14.99 2.46 0.63
CA LEU A 159 15.16 3.27 -0.56
C LEU A 159 15.11 4.73 -0.11
N CYS A 160 16.18 5.44 -0.41
CA CYS A 160 16.24 6.87 -0.22
C CYS A 160 16.47 7.55 -1.56
N ASP A 161 15.72 8.62 -1.81
CA ASP A 161 15.88 9.44 -2.98
C ASP A 161 17.02 10.43 -2.72
N ASP A 162 18.03 10.44 -3.59
CA ASP A 162 19.01 11.52 -3.61
C ASP A 162 18.49 12.61 -4.56
N SER A 163 18.88 13.85 -4.29
CA SER A 163 18.55 15.11 -4.95
C SER A 163 18.66 15.19 -6.49
N GLY A 164 18.93 14.08 -7.20
CA GLY A 164 18.80 13.99 -8.65
C GLY A 164 18.53 12.57 -9.13
N ASP A 165 17.31 12.31 -9.63
CA ASP A 165 16.85 11.17 -10.46
C ASP A 165 17.35 9.74 -10.12
N GLN A 166 18.04 9.54 -9.00
CA GLN A 166 18.73 8.30 -8.64
C GLN A 166 18.35 7.90 -7.22
N GLN A 167 17.65 6.77 -7.13
CA GLN A 167 17.32 6.15 -5.86
C GLN A 167 18.44 5.24 -5.40
N GLN A 168 18.87 5.41 -4.16
CA GLN A 168 19.84 4.54 -3.52
C GLN A 168 19.14 3.45 -2.72
N ILE A 169 19.59 2.20 -2.89
CA ILE A 169 19.05 1.04 -2.17
C ILE A 169 20.05 0.62 -1.09
N TYR A 170 19.64 0.75 0.17
CA TYR A 170 20.42 0.36 1.33
C TYR A 170 19.93 -0.99 1.88
N THR A 171 20.87 -1.84 2.25
CA THR A 171 20.58 -3.12 2.92
C THR A 171 20.20 -2.86 4.36
N GLY A 172 18.97 -3.22 4.74
CA GLY A 172 18.56 -3.39 6.14
C GLY A 172 18.84 -4.83 6.57
N ARG A 173 17.79 -5.60 6.84
CA ARG A 173 17.93 -7.03 7.18
C ARG A 173 18.36 -7.91 6.00
N GLY A 174 18.20 -7.46 4.77
CA GLY A 174 18.67 -8.14 3.55
C GLY A 174 17.84 -9.36 3.13
N TRP A 175 18.35 -10.10 2.15
CA TRP A 175 17.59 -11.09 1.38
C TRP A 175 17.15 -12.37 2.11
N LYS A 176 17.84 -12.74 3.19
CA LYS A 176 17.69 -14.07 3.82
C LYS A 176 17.00 -14.05 5.17
N PHE A 177 16.77 -12.87 5.74
CA PHE A 177 16.36 -12.70 7.12
C PHE A 177 14.96 -12.10 7.23
N THR A 178 14.22 -12.56 8.23
CA THR A 178 12.85 -12.15 8.55
C THR A 178 12.80 -10.69 8.98
N GLY A 179 11.85 -9.94 8.40
CA GLY A 179 11.57 -8.55 8.72
C GLY A 179 10.81 -8.32 10.04
N ALA A 180 10.50 -7.07 10.35
CA ALA A 180 9.52 -6.66 11.36
C ALA A 180 8.50 -5.64 10.82
N HIS A 181 8.34 -5.57 9.50
CA HIS A 181 7.59 -4.53 8.80
C HIS A 181 6.09 -4.85 8.60
N CYS A 182 5.67 -6.12 8.62
CA CYS A 182 4.28 -6.52 8.40
C CYS A 182 3.90 -7.77 9.19
N ILE A 183 3.06 -7.58 10.20
CA ILE A 183 2.52 -8.66 11.05
C ILE A 183 1.90 -9.74 10.16
N SER A 184 2.20 -11.02 10.46
CA SER A 184 1.81 -12.21 9.67
C SER A 184 2.48 -12.41 8.30
N TYR A 185 3.30 -11.47 7.85
CA TYR A 185 4.03 -11.59 6.57
C TYR A 185 5.55 -11.56 6.72
N ASN A 186 6.09 -11.03 7.82
CA ASN A 186 7.53 -10.92 8.11
C ASN A 186 8.39 -12.14 7.72
N LYS A 187 7.90 -13.37 7.92
CA LYS A 187 8.64 -14.62 7.64
C LYS A 187 8.60 -15.07 6.17
N ARG A 188 7.68 -14.51 5.38
CA ARG A 188 7.34 -14.93 4.01
C ARG A 188 7.27 -13.77 3.02
N SER A 189 7.82 -12.62 3.39
CA SER A 189 7.92 -11.43 2.56
C SER A 189 9.23 -10.70 2.80
N LEU A 190 9.63 -9.90 1.82
CA LEU A 190 10.67 -8.90 1.98
C LEU A 190 9.99 -7.54 2.14
N GLY A 191 10.38 -6.78 3.16
CA GLY A 191 9.93 -5.41 3.37
C GLY A 191 10.88 -4.43 2.71
N LYS A 192 10.33 -3.49 1.95
CA LYS A 192 11.06 -2.29 1.55
C LYS A 192 10.41 -1.04 2.13
N ASN A 193 11.24 -0.12 2.60
CA ASN A 193 10.83 1.22 3.02
C ASN A 193 11.27 2.24 1.96
N GLU A 194 10.38 3.15 1.60
CA GLU A 194 10.63 4.27 0.70
C GLU A 194 10.40 5.56 1.50
N PHE A 195 11.42 6.41 1.58
CA PHE A 195 11.24 7.76 2.11
C PHE A 195 10.56 8.63 1.04
N LEU A 196 9.34 9.07 1.31
CA LEU A 196 8.60 9.99 0.45
C LEU A 196 8.80 11.42 0.95
N PHE A 197 8.88 12.37 0.03
CA PHE A 197 9.04 13.79 0.33
C PHE A 197 8.15 14.69 -0.52
#